data_AF-A0A354CSW5-F1
#
_entry.id   AF-A0A354CSW5-F1
#
_cell.length_a   1.000
_cell.length_b   1.000
_cell.length_c   1.000
_cell.angle_alpha   90.00
_cell.angle_beta   90.00
_cell.angle_gamma   90.00
#
_symmetry.space_group_name_H-M   'P 1'
#
loop_
_entity.id
_entity.type
_entity.pdbx_description
1 polymer ?
#
loop_
_entity_poly.entity_id
_entity_poly.type
_entity_poly.pdbx_seq_one_letter_code
_entity_poly.pdbx_strand_id
1 'polypeptide(L)' 'MTVGNWLATIILTSLGIIGIILLFVWGFSDNVPTAKKNYCRAMLIMQAIALGLVILFVIILIAAGGSVFDSLNSGYYYS' A
#
# COMPACT_ATOMS: atom_id res chain seq x y z
N MET A 1 5.40 27.39 -2.45
CA MET A 1 4.84 26.53 -1.37
C MET A 1 5.61 26.82 -0.09
N THR A 2 4.96 26.98 1.06
CA THR A 2 5.62 27.18 2.36
C THR A 2 5.86 25.84 3.07
N VAL A 3 6.80 25.80 4.02
CA VAL A 3 7.12 24.60 4.82
C VAL A 3 5.89 24.09 5.58
N GLY A 4 5.05 24.98 6.13
CA GLY A 4 3.82 24.59 6.81
C GLY A 4 2.82 23.85 5.91
N ASN A 5 2.74 24.21 4.62
CA ASN A 5 1.86 23.53 3.68
C ASN A 5 2.38 22.12 3.32
N TRP A 6 3.70 21.92 3.37
CA TRP A 6 4.32 20.60 3.22
C TRP A 6 4.11 19.74 4.46
N LEU A 7 4.25 20.32 5.66
CA LEU A 7 4.00 19.61 6.91
C LEU A 7 2.55 19.12 6.99
N ALA A 8 1.58 19.97 6.65
CA ALA A 8 0.18 19.57 6.55
C ALA A 8 -0.04 18.44 5.52
N THR A 9 0.66 18.50 4.38
CA THR A 9 0.60 17.44 3.35
C THR A 9 1.08 16.11 3.91
N ILE A 10 2.23 16.09 4.60
CA ILE A 10 2.82 14.87 5.19
C ILE A 10 1.89 14.29 6.26
N ILE A 11 1.39 15.14 7.17
CA ILE A 11 0.47 14.72 8.25
C ILE A 11 -0.83 14.16 7.66
N LEU A 12 -1.41 14.81 6.65
CA LEU A 12 -2.64 14.33 6.02
C LEU A 12 -2.43 13.02 5.26
N THR A 13 -1.29 12.86 4.58
CA THR A 13 -0.96 11.61 3.86
C THR A 13 -0.63 10.44 4.77
N SER A 14 -0.32 10.67 6.05
CA SER A 14 -0.03 9.58 7.01
C SER A 14 -1.27 8.97 7.67
N LEU A 15 -2.45 9.56 7.49
CA LEU A 15 -3.72 9.12 8.11
C LEU A 15 -4.36 7.88 7.45
N GLY A 16 -3.56 6.94 6.95
CA GLY A 16 -4.04 5.68 6.38
C GLY A 16 -4.89 5.87 5.12
N ILE A 17 -6.15 5.41 5.14
CA ILE A 17 -7.09 5.46 4.00
C ILE A 17 -7.33 6.90 3.54
N ILE A 18 -7.46 7.84 4.48
CA ILE A 18 -7.64 9.26 4.18
C ILE A 18 -6.45 9.78 3.37
N GLY A 19 -5.23 9.35 3.70
CA GLY A 19 -4.03 9.70 2.98
C GLY A 19 -4.06 9.23 1.52
N ILE A 20 -4.53 8.01 1.26
CA ILE A 20 -4.69 7.48 -0.10
C ILE A 20 -5.69 8.33 -0.91
N ILE A 21 -6.87 8.62 -0.34
CA ILE A 21 -7.88 9.46 -1.01
C ILE A 21 -7.32 10.84 -1.36
N LEU A 22 -6.58 11.46 -0.43
CA LEU A 22 -5.94 12.76 -0.66
C LEU A 22 -4.87 12.74 -1.75
N LEU A 23 -4.11 11.65 -1.88
CA LEU A 23 -3.16 11.47 -2.98
C LEU A 23 -3.88 11.47 -4.34
N PHE A 24 -5.07 10.87 -4.44
CA PHE A 24 -5.91 10.96 -5.65
C PHE A 24 -6.41 12.39 -5.86
N VAL A 25 -7.01 13.02 -4.84
CA VAL A 25 -7.55 14.38 -4.95
C VAL A 25 -6.45 15.35 -5.41
N TRP A 26 -5.25 15.30 -4.84
CA TRP A 26 -4.15 16.20 -5.22
C TRP A 26 -3.39 15.79 -6.47
N GLY A 27 -3.28 14.49 -6.76
CA GLY A 27 -2.61 13.96 -7.95
C GLY A 27 -3.37 14.26 -9.26
N PHE A 28 -4.71 14.40 -9.16
CA PHE A 28 -5.60 14.63 -10.30
C PHE A 28 -6.29 16.00 -10.29
N SER A 29 -6.12 16.83 -9.26
CA SER A 29 -6.61 18.21 -9.26
C SER A 29 -5.80 19.12 -10.18
N ASP A 30 -6.48 20.12 -10.74
CA ASP A 30 -5.88 21.19 -11.55
C ASP A 30 -5.48 22.42 -10.73
N ASN A 31 -5.98 22.54 -9.50
CA ASN A 31 -5.73 23.68 -8.60
C ASN A 31 -4.56 23.45 -7.62
N VAL A 32 -3.68 22.47 -7.89
CA VAL A 32 -2.58 22.08 -7.00
C VAL A 32 -1.22 22.36 -7.68
N PRO A 33 -0.21 22.90 -6.95
CA PRO A 33 1.12 23.12 -7.50
C PRO A 33 1.73 21.86 -8.10
N THR A 34 2.38 22.00 -9.26
CA THR A 34 2.98 20.88 -10.03
C THR A 34 3.90 19.99 -9.21
N ALA A 35 4.71 20.57 -8.31
CA ALA A 35 5.58 19.81 -7.41
C ALA A 35 4.81 18.87 -6.47
N LYS A 36 3.71 19.33 -5.86
CA LYS A 36 2.86 18.51 -4.98
C LYS A 36 2.12 17.43 -5.78
N LYS A 37 1.66 17.77 -6.98
CA LYS A 37 0.99 16.84 -7.89
C LYS A 37 1.91 15.69 -8.31
N ASN A 38 3.16 15.98 -8.68
CA ASN A 38 4.14 14.96 -9.03
C ASN A 38 4.49 14.07 -7.84
N TYR A 39 4.63 14.64 -6.64
CA TYR A 39 4.80 13.86 -5.40
C TYR A 39 3.63 12.90 -5.17
N CYS A 40 2.38 13.38 -5.28
CA CYS A 40 1.21 12.55 -5.04
C CYS A 40 1.13 11.39 -6.03
N ARG A 41 1.41 11.64 -7.32
CA ARG A 41 1.46 10.61 -8.36
C ARG A 41 2.55 9.57 -8.10
N ALA A 42 3.75 9.99 -7.69
CA ALA A 42 4.82 9.07 -7.32
C ALA A 42 4.42 8.19 -6.12
N MET A 43 3.78 8.79 -5.11
CA MET A 43 3.28 8.05 -3.95
C MET A 43 2.21 7.03 -4.30
N LEU A 44 1.28 7.36 -5.22
CA LEU A 44 0.29 6.42 -5.73
C LEU A 44 0.93 5.22 -6.44
N ILE A 45 1.95 5.45 -7.25
CA ILE A 45 2.70 4.37 -7.92
C ILE A 45 3.41 3.50 -6.87
N MET A 46 4.06 4.11 -5.88
CA MET A 46 4.71 3.38 -4.78
C MET A 46 3.72 2.51 -4.00
N GLN A 47 2.54 3.04 -3.69
CA GLN A 47 1.48 2.28 -3.02
C GLN A 47 0.95 1.13 -3.88
N ALA A 48 0.79 1.33 -5.20
CA ALA A 48 0.37 0.28 -6.11
C ALA A 48 1.41 -0.86 -6.20
N ILE A 49 2.71 -0.52 -6.24
CA ILE A 49 3.80 -1.51 -6.22
C ILE A 49 3.80 -2.27 -4.89
N ALA A 50 3.71 -1.56 -3.77
CA ALA A 50 3.66 -2.17 -2.44
C ALA A 50 2.48 -3.14 -2.31
N LEU A 51 1.29 -2.76 -2.79
CA LEU A 51 0.12 -3.62 -2.82
C LEU A 51 0.37 -4.88 -3.65
N GLY A 52 0.96 -4.75 -4.84
CA GLY A 52 1.32 -5.90 -5.69
C GLY A 52 2.28 -6.86 -4.99
N LEU A 53 3.30 -6.34 -4.31
CA LEU A 53 4.25 -7.15 -3.53
C LEU A 53 3.58 -7.86 -2.36
N VAL A 54 2.67 -7.18 -1.63
CA VAL A 54 1.91 -7.78 -0.53
C VAL A 54 1.04 -8.94 -1.04
N ILE A 55 0.35 -8.74 -2.17
CA ILE A 55 -0.48 -9.79 -2.78
C ILE A 55 0.38 -11.02 -3.13
N LEU A 56 1.52 -10.81 -3.80
CA LEU A 56 2.45 -11.89 -4.14
C LEU A 56 2.94 -12.62 -2.89
N PHE A 57 3.31 -11.87 -1.84
CA PHE A 57 3.78 -12.45 -0.59
C PHE A 57 2.70 -13.29 0.11
N VAL A 58 1.45 -12.82 0.14
CA VAL A 58 0.31 -13.55 0.70
C VAL A 58 0.05 -14.85 -0.08
N ILE A 59 0.12 -14.83 -1.41
CA ILE A 59 -0.05 -16.03 -2.23
C ILE A 59 1.02 -17.08 -1.88
N ILE A 60 2.29 -16.65 -1.77
CA ILE A 60 3.40 -17.54 -1.39
C ILE A 60 3.18 -18.13 0.00
N LEU A 61 2.77 -17.32 0.97
CA LEU A 61 2.51 -17.79 2.33
C LEU A 61 1.34 -18.77 2.41
N ILE A 62 0.26 -18.55 1.66
CA ILE A 62 -0.87 -19.49 1.61
C ILE A 62 -0.44 -20.80 0.96
N ALA A 63 0.30 -20.75 -0.15
CA ALA A 63 0.80 -21.95 -0.83
C ALA A 63 1.76 -22.77 0.06
N ALA A 64 2.68 -22.10 0.76
CA ALA A 64 3.58 -22.75 1.71
C ALA A 64 2.84 -23.24 2.96
N GLY A 65 1.91 -22.45 3.50
CA GLY A 65 1.12 -22.82 4.67
C GLY A 65 0.17 -24.00 4.42
N GLY A 66 -0.45 -24.07 3.23
CA GLY A 66 -1.32 -25.17 2.84
C GLY A 66 -0.57 -26.51 2.77
N SER A 67 0.62 -26.53 2.17
CA SER A 67 1.44 -27.75 2.10
C SER A 67 1.95 -28.22 3.47
N VAL A 68 2.27 -27.28 4.37
CA VAL A 68 2.62 -27.60 5.77
C VAL A 68 1.40 -28.14 6.53
N PHE A 69 0.22 -27.53 6.34
CA PHE A 69 -1.02 -27.98 6.98
C PHE A 69 -1.43 -29.39 6.53
N ASP A 70 -1.33 -29.69 5.23
CA ASP A 70 -1.61 -31.03 4.69
C ASP A 70 -0.63 -32.09 5.23
N SER A 71 0.66 -31.72 5.33
CA SER A 71 1.69 -32.60 5.89
C SER A 71 1.41 -32.94 7.35
N LEU A 72 1.03 -31.96 8.17
CA LEU A 72 0.64 -32.18 9.56
C LEU A 72 -0.62 -33.04 9.67
N ASN A 73 -1.65 -32.74 8.89
CA ASN A 73 -2.92 -33.44 8.90
C ASN A 73 -2.75 -34.93 8.52
N SER A 74 -1.95 -35.23 7.50
CA SER A 74 -1.67 -36.61 7.09
C SER A 74 -1.03 -37.45 8.20
N GLY A 75 -0.08 -36.88 8.98
CA GLY A 75 0.54 -37.59 10.10
C GLY A 75 -0.45 -38.03 11.20
N TYR A 76 -1.54 -37.29 11.41
CA TYR A 76 -2.58 -37.65 12.38
C TYR A 76 -3.52 -38.77 11.90
N TYR A 77 -3.71 -38.95 10.59
CA TYR A 77 -4.59 -40.01 10.05
C TYR A 77 -3.91 -41.37 9.93
N TYR A 78 -2.58 -41.41 9.88
CA TYR A 78 -1.80 -42.65 9.72
C TYR A 78 -1.11 -43.11 11.02
N SER A 79 -1.52 -42.61 12.19
CA SER A 79 -1.03 -43.01 13.53
C SER A 79 -2.11 -43.67 14.39
#